data_AF-A0A8C9ZYU3-F1
#
_entry.id   AF-A0A8C9ZYU3-F1
#
_cell.length_a   1.000
_cell.length_b   1.000
_cell.length_c   1.000
_cell.angle_alpha   90.00
_cell.angle_beta   90.00
_cell.angle_gamma   90.00
#
_symmetry.space_group_name_H-M   'P 1'
#
loop_
_entity.id
_entity.type
_entity.pdbx_description
1 polymer ?
#
loop_
_entity_poly.entity_id
_entity_poly.type
_entity_poly.pdbx_seq_one_letter_code
_entity_poly.pdbx_strand_id
1 'polypeptide(L)'
;MHDAKSTPPPRSTCGGGTPLSPTRISRLQEKQQLRDLNDRLAVYIDKVRSLESENSVLHLQINEREDVRSREVSGLKALYETELADARKCLDESSKERAWLQIELGKITSEHEQLLQNYNKKDSEAASAQARLKDLEAQLNSKEALLATALSENGALPVLVRFQMDTGLAQAKKQLGDEMLLRVDLENRCQSMTEEMIFRKSMQEEEVKEARQRYEARLVEVDSGRKEEYEYKLTQALTDMRAQNEEQIKMYKDNMESTYVAKLDDLRRLSEMNGASANMSREELRESSLRIESLTAQMAAMQKETRGWRDRIVELEDTLAQEKDRSRKLLADKDREVREVQARMQQQLNDYEQLLDVKLALDMEINAYRKLLEGEEERLKLSPSPSARVTMSRASSSSRSVRTTQGKRKRVDVEEQEASSSVSIAHSASATGSICIDEIDMDGKFICLHNTGEEDQAMVGYEMIKTIGNATATYKFTPKYVLKAGQKVTVWASDAGVSSKPPTDLLWKNQSSWGSGLDVHVVLTNPQGEEVAKRTTTYNTALEEQDEEDNGVEASEEALFHLQVRLTATLSAQKSISVVCVCVCVCVWCGVCVCVCVCVWCVCVCVCVCVALGSESHP
;
A
#
# COMPACT_ATOMS: atom_id res chain seq x y z
N MET A 1 -43.51 102.50 11.35
CA MET A 1 -43.16 103.56 10.39
C MET A 1 -44.44 103.86 9.61
N HIS A 2 -45.19 104.93 9.87
CA HIS A 2 -44.83 106.27 10.40
C HIS A 2 -43.73 106.94 9.54
N ASP A 3 -43.88 108.15 9.00
CA ASP A 3 -44.96 109.14 9.18
C ASP A 3 -45.07 110.17 8.03
N ALA A 4 -46.27 110.76 7.88
CA ALA A 4 -46.54 112.09 7.31
C ALA A 4 -46.15 112.33 5.80
N LYS A 5 -46.50 113.46 5.15
CA LYS A 5 -47.16 114.70 5.60
C LYS A 5 -48.01 115.32 4.47
N SER A 6 -49.09 116.03 4.83
CA SER A 6 -50.07 116.65 3.91
C SER A 6 -49.89 118.17 3.74
N THR A 7 -50.05 118.70 2.52
CA THR A 7 -50.38 120.13 2.28
C THR A 7 -51.12 120.37 0.94
N PRO A 8 -52.29 121.03 0.94
CA PRO A 8 -52.92 121.62 -0.26
C PRO A 8 -52.92 123.18 -0.22
N PRO A 9 -53.14 123.88 -1.35
CA PRO A 9 -53.26 125.34 -1.39
C PRO A 9 -54.70 125.84 -1.11
N PRO A 10 -54.91 126.84 -0.23
CA PRO A 10 -56.22 127.44 0.02
C PRO A 10 -56.40 128.87 -0.56
N ARG A 11 -57.56 129.07 -1.19
CA ARG A 11 -58.42 130.30 -1.23
C ARG A 11 -57.78 131.70 -1.31
N SER A 12 -58.16 132.42 -2.36
CA SER A 12 -58.15 133.89 -2.42
C SER A 12 -59.08 134.53 -1.36
N THR A 13 -58.76 135.76 -0.97
CA THR A 13 -59.42 136.54 0.09
C THR A 13 -60.68 137.28 -0.39
N CYS A 14 -61.68 137.40 0.50
CA CYS A 14 -62.85 138.27 0.30
C CYS A 14 -62.63 139.66 0.89
N GLY A 15 -63.13 140.72 0.24
CA GLY A 15 -63.03 142.10 0.78
C GLY A 15 -63.86 143.17 0.08
N GLY A 16 -65.03 143.50 0.65
CA GLY A 16 -65.80 144.74 0.41
C GLY A 16 -66.67 144.82 -0.86
N GLY A 17 -67.85 145.46 -0.79
CA GLY A 17 -68.61 145.85 -2.00
C GLY A 17 -70.15 145.75 -2.01
N THR A 18 -70.86 145.99 -0.91
CA THR A 18 -72.34 146.22 -0.90
C THR A 18 -72.71 147.65 -1.35
N PRO A 19 -73.99 147.99 -1.71
CA PRO A 19 -75.19 147.18 -2.01
C PRO A 19 -76.05 147.71 -3.21
N LEU A 20 -77.30 147.21 -3.33
CA LEU A 20 -78.52 147.82 -3.94
C LEU A 20 -78.85 147.66 -5.45
N SER A 21 -79.89 146.84 -5.67
CA SER A 21 -81.16 147.14 -6.38
C SER A 21 -81.23 147.38 -7.92
N PRO A 22 -82.28 146.89 -8.60
CA PRO A 22 -82.41 146.94 -10.07
C PRO A 22 -83.35 148.06 -10.59
N THR A 23 -83.10 148.55 -11.81
CA THR A 23 -84.06 149.39 -12.56
C THR A 23 -84.09 149.04 -14.06
N ARG A 24 -85.18 148.40 -14.50
CA ARG A 24 -85.68 148.22 -15.90
C ARG A 24 -84.68 148.35 -17.06
N ILE A 25 -84.23 147.22 -17.61
CA ILE A 25 -83.81 147.09 -19.02
C ILE A 25 -85.06 146.73 -19.87
N SER A 26 -85.10 147.11 -21.15
CA SER A 26 -86.26 146.89 -22.02
C SER A 26 -86.28 145.50 -22.68
N ARG A 27 -87.46 144.85 -22.62
CA ARG A 27 -87.77 143.48 -23.04
C ARG A 27 -87.27 143.05 -24.43
N LEU A 28 -87.09 144.00 -25.34
CA LEU A 28 -86.65 143.73 -26.72
C LEU A 28 -85.13 143.55 -26.83
N GLN A 29 -84.36 144.28 -26.00
CA GLN A 29 -82.90 144.18 -25.94
C GLN A 29 -82.48 142.88 -25.25
N GLU A 30 -83.19 142.52 -24.17
CA GLU A 30 -83.13 141.21 -23.51
C GLU A 30 -83.38 140.05 -24.50
N LYS A 31 -84.44 140.13 -25.33
CA LYS A 31 -84.72 139.14 -26.39
C LYS A 31 -83.67 139.09 -27.51
N GLN A 32 -82.84 140.11 -27.69
CA GLN A 32 -81.69 140.03 -28.61
C GLN A 32 -80.48 139.40 -27.92
N GLN A 33 -80.12 139.86 -26.71
CA GLN A 33 -79.03 139.28 -25.92
C GLN A 33 -79.23 137.78 -25.65
N LEU A 34 -80.46 137.33 -25.39
CA LEU A 34 -80.80 135.92 -25.24
C LEU A 34 -80.67 135.12 -26.55
N ARG A 35 -80.82 135.74 -27.72
CA ARG A 35 -80.54 135.08 -29.01
C ARG A 35 -79.05 135.00 -29.27
N ASP A 36 -78.33 136.11 -29.15
CA ASP A 36 -76.87 136.13 -29.30
C ASP A 36 -76.16 135.17 -28.30
N LEU A 37 -76.73 134.98 -27.09
CA LEU A 37 -76.31 133.96 -26.12
C LEU A 37 -76.68 132.53 -26.56
N ASN A 38 -77.91 132.29 -27.02
CA ASN A 38 -78.34 130.97 -27.49
C ASN A 38 -77.58 130.53 -28.75
N ASP A 39 -77.28 131.43 -29.67
CA ASP A 39 -76.54 131.13 -30.89
C ASP A 39 -75.07 130.81 -30.56
N ARG A 40 -74.46 131.52 -29.60
CA ARG A 40 -73.15 131.15 -29.04
C ARG A 40 -73.20 129.82 -28.30
N LEU A 41 -74.24 129.57 -27.50
CA LEU A 41 -74.43 128.29 -26.82
C LEU A 41 -74.61 127.15 -27.82
N ALA A 42 -75.29 127.34 -28.95
CA ALA A 42 -75.40 126.35 -30.01
C ALA A 42 -74.02 126.01 -30.61
N VAL A 43 -73.21 127.02 -30.97
CA VAL A 43 -71.84 126.80 -31.45
C VAL A 43 -70.96 126.10 -30.39
N TYR A 44 -71.11 126.45 -29.10
CA TYR A 44 -70.42 125.73 -28.03
C TYR A 44 -70.92 124.29 -27.85
N ILE A 45 -72.22 124.03 -27.92
CA ILE A 45 -72.82 122.69 -27.81
C ILE A 45 -72.38 121.81 -28.98
N ASP A 46 -72.37 122.32 -30.20
CA ASP A 46 -71.93 121.56 -31.36
C ASP A 46 -70.41 121.36 -31.38
N LYS A 47 -69.62 122.30 -30.86
CA LYS A 47 -68.18 122.05 -30.65
C LYS A 47 -67.92 121.07 -29.49
N VAL A 48 -68.72 121.08 -28.44
CA VAL A 48 -68.67 120.07 -27.36
C VAL A 48 -69.03 118.70 -27.92
N ARG A 49 -70.12 118.54 -28.67
CA ARG A 49 -70.49 117.29 -29.35
C ARG A 49 -69.42 116.80 -30.32
N SER A 50 -68.81 117.71 -31.08
CA SER A 50 -67.65 117.41 -31.93
C SER A 50 -66.51 116.83 -31.08
N LEU A 51 -66.13 117.49 -29.98
CA LEU A 51 -65.06 117.02 -29.08
C LEU A 51 -65.44 115.73 -28.33
N GLU A 52 -66.70 115.52 -27.97
CA GLU A 52 -67.20 114.27 -27.37
C GLU A 52 -67.09 113.12 -28.38
N SER A 53 -67.48 113.34 -29.64
CA SER A 53 -67.33 112.34 -30.71
C SER A 53 -65.86 112.04 -31.02
N GLU A 54 -65.02 113.09 -31.13
CA GLU A 54 -63.58 112.98 -31.36
C GLU A 54 -62.88 112.25 -30.21
N ASN A 55 -63.22 112.58 -28.96
CA ASN A 55 -62.70 111.90 -27.79
C ASN A 55 -63.21 110.46 -27.67
N SER A 56 -64.45 110.15 -28.10
CA SER A 56 -64.94 108.76 -28.16
C SER A 56 -64.17 107.91 -29.18
N VAL A 57 -63.82 108.49 -30.35
CA VAL A 57 -62.98 107.84 -31.35
C VAL A 57 -61.53 107.68 -30.85
N LEU A 58 -60.98 108.68 -30.17
CA LEU A 58 -59.66 108.58 -29.54
C LEU A 58 -59.63 107.52 -28.43
N HIS A 59 -60.67 107.41 -27.60
CA HIS A 59 -60.79 106.34 -26.61
C HIS A 59 -60.88 104.95 -27.26
N LEU A 60 -61.62 104.80 -28.38
CA LEU A 60 -61.63 103.55 -29.14
C LEU A 60 -60.26 103.22 -29.74
N GLN A 61 -59.58 104.18 -30.37
CA GLN A 61 -58.23 103.99 -30.94
C GLN A 61 -57.17 103.72 -29.87
N ILE A 62 -57.31 104.28 -28.68
CA ILE A 62 -56.47 103.94 -27.52
C ILE A 62 -56.73 102.49 -27.13
N ASN A 63 -57.99 102.12 -26.86
CA ASN A 63 -58.34 100.75 -26.48
C ASN A 63 -57.90 99.71 -27.53
N GLU A 64 -58.11 99.96 -28.82
CA GLU A 64 -57.65 99.10 -29.92
C GLU A 64 -56.12 98.94 -29.93
N ARG A 65 -55.36 100.02 -29.71
CA ARG A 65 -53.89 99.96 -29.60
C ARG A 65 -53.44 99.27 -28.33
N GLU A 66 -54.15 99.43 -27.21
CA GLU A 66 -53.84 98.74 -25.95
C GLU A 66 -54.13 97.23 -26.07
N ASP A 67 -55.22 96.85 -26.74
CA ASP A 67 -55.60 95.47 -27.05
C ASP A 67 -54.60 94.81 -28.01
N VAL A 68 -54.22 95.49 -29.10
CA VAL A 68 -53.19 95.00 -30.04
C VAL A 68 -51.86 94.83 -29.32
N ARG A 69 -51.39 95.84 -28.58
CA ARG A 69 -50.18 95.76 -27.74
C ARG A 69 -50.25 94.61 -26.74
N SER A 70 -51.42 94.38 -26.11
CA SER A 70 -51.64 93.28 -25.17
C SER A 70 -51.56 91.91 -25.85
N ARG A 71 -52.16 91.76 -27.03
CA ARG A 71 -52.11 90.54 -27.85
C ARG A 71 -50.71 90.28 -28.41
N GLU A 72 -49.99 91.31 -28.86
CA GLU A 72 -48.60 91.23 -29.30
C GLU A 72 -47.66 90.81 -28.16
N VAL A 73 -47.76 91.48 -27.00
CA VAL A 73 -46.96 91.12 -25.81
C VAL A 73 -47.31 89.70 -25.32
N SER A 74 -48.58 89.31 -25.32
CA SER A 74 -48.99 87.95 -24.96
C SER A 74 -48.55 86.90 -25.98
N GLY A 75 -48.53 87.24 -27.28
CA GLY A 75 -48.07 86.35 -28.35
C GLY A 75 -46.55 86.16 -28.33
N LEU A 76 -45.79 87.25 -28.20
CA LEU A 76 -44.34 87.20 -27.98
C LEU A 76 -43.98 86.46 -26.69
N LYS A 77 -44.72 86.68 -25.60
CA LYS A 77 -44.57 85.92 -24.36
C LYS A 77 -44.79 84.42 -24.62
N ALA A 78 -45.90 84.04 -25.28
CA ALA A 78 -46.19 82.64 -25.57
C ALA A 78 -45.10 81.99 -26.44
N LEU A 79 -44.59 82.69 -27.46
CA LEU A 79 -43.49 82.22 -28.29
C LEU A 79 -42.20 82.03 -27.49
N TYR A 80 -41.83 82.99 -26.62
CA TYR A 80 -40.68 82.81 -25.73
C TYR A 80 -40.89 81.69 -24.70
N GLU A 81 -42.13 81.46 -24.22
CA GLU A 81 -42.45 80.35 -23.32
C GLU A 81 -42.38 78.99 -24.05
N THR A 82 -42.74 78.88 -25.33
CA THR A 82 -42.53 77.66 -26.13
C THR A 82 -41.06 77.42 -26.47
N GLU A 83 -40.33 78.44 -26.94
CA GLU A 83 -38.89 78.33 -27.23
C GLU A 83 -38.09 77.95 -25.98
N LEU A 84 -38.44 78.49 -24.81
CA LEU A 84 -37.85 78.08 -23.52
C LEU A 84 -38.25 76.66 -23.09
N ALA A 85 -39.43 76.18 -23.46
CA ALA A 85 -39.85 74.81 -23.18
C ALA A 85 -39.12 73.80 -24.07
N ASP A 86 -39.01 74.08 -25.37
CA ASP A 86 -38.29 73.23 -26.32
C ASP A 86 -36.77 73.26 -26.08
N ALA A 87 -36.18 74.42 -25.76
CA ALA A 87 -34.78 74.50 -25.37
C ALA A 87 -34.46 73.69 -24.09
N ARG A 88 -35.37 73.69 -23.09
CA ARG A 88 -35.26 72.82 -21.91
C ARG A 88 -35.39 71.35 -22.27
N LYS A 89 -36.36 70.99 -23.11
CA LYS A 89 -36.56 69.61 -23.57
C LYS A 89 -35.34 69.07 -24.31
N CYS A 90 -34.77 69.85 -25.24
CA CYS A 90 -33.53 69.49 -25.95
C CYS A 90 -32.33 69.33 -24.99
N LEU A 91 -32.24 70.17 -23.94
CA LEU A 91 -31.23 70.03 -22.90
C LEU A 91 -31.44 68.76 -22.07
N ASP A 92 -32.68 68.45 -21.67
CA ASP A 92 -33.02 67.23 -20.94
C ASP A 92 -32.76 65.97 -21.79
N GLU A 93 -33.10 65.99 -23.08
CA GLU A 93 -32.84 64.90 -24.03
C GLU A 93 -31.33 64.69 -24.24
N SER A 94 -30.57 65.76 -24.52
CA SER A 94 -29.09 65.68 -24.59
C SER A 94 -28.46 65.24 -23.26
N SER A 95 -29.04 65.60 -22.11
CA SER A 95 -28.54 65.14 -20.80
C SER A 95 -28.74 63.63 -20.59
N LYS A 96 -29.86 63.07 -21.11
CA LYS A 96 -30.14 61.62 -21.08
C LYS A 96 -29.23 60.86 -22.04
N GLU A 97 -29.04 61.37 -23.26
CA GLU A 97 -28.09 60.81 -24.23
C GLU A 97 -26.66 60.79 -23.67
N ARG A 98 -26.20 61.90 -23.08
CA ARG A 98 -24.89 61.97 -22.42
C ARG A 98 -24.77 61.00 -21.25
N ALA A 99 -25.81 60.85 -20.43
CA ALA A 99 -25.82 59.89 -19.32
C ALA A 99 -25.81 58.43 -19.82
N TRP A 100 -26.57 58.12 -20.89
CA TRP A 100 -26.61 56.80 -21.51
C TRP A 100 -25.26 56.43 -22.15
N LEU A 101 -24.67 57.34 -22.93
CA LEU A 101 -23.34 57.18 -23.51
C LEU A 101 -22.25 57.05 -22.42
N GLN A 102 -22.39 57.74 -21.28
CA GLN A 102 -21.46 57.60 -20.15
C GLN A 102 -21.57 56.23 -19.46
N ILE A 103 -22.78 55.65 -19.40
CA ILE A 103 -23.00 54.29 -18.88
C ILE A 103 -22.45 53.24 -19.87
N GLU A 104 -22.76 53.36 -21.17
CA GLU A 104 -22.29 52.40 -22.17
C GLU A 104 -20.77 52.47 -22.36
N LEU A 105 -20.16 53.67 -22.27
CA LEU A 105 -18.71 53.82 -22.20
C LEU A 105 -18.13 53.11 -20.97
N GLY A 106 -18.71 53.31 -19.79
CA GLY A 106 -18.28 52.66 -18.55
C GLY A 106 -18.35 51.13 -18.61
N LYS A 107 -19.43 50.61 -19.21
CA LYS A 107 -19.63 49.19 -19.51
C LYS A 107 -18.53 48.68 -20.45
N ILE A 108 -18.34 49.31 -21.62
CA ILE A 108 -17.32 48.93 -22.60
C ILE A 108 -15.90 48.99 -22.00
N THR A 109 -15.59 49.96 -21.13
CA THR A 109 -14.30 49.98 -20.41
C THR A 109 -14.17 48.80 -19.45
N SER A 110 -15.23 48.43 -18.73
CA SER A 110 -15.19 47.25 -17.83
C SER A 110 -15.09 45.92 -18.59
N GLU A 111 -15.74 45.79 -19.74
CA GLU A 111 -15.61 44.64 -20.64
C GLU A 111 -14.19 44.56 -21.23
N HIS A 112 -13.61 45.71 -21.62
CA HIS A 112 -12.23 45.78 -22.09
C HIS A 112 -11.20 45.43 -21.00
N GLU A 113 -11.38 45.91 -19.77
CA GLU A 113 -10.54 45.55 -18.63
C GLU A 113 -10.62 44.05 -18.31
N GLN A 114 -11.82 43.46 -18.32
CA GLN A 114 -12.00 42.02 -18.16
C GLN A 114 -11.36 41.21 -19.29
N LEU A 115 -11.48 41.66 -20.54
CA LEU A 115 -10.83 41.03 -21.69
C LEU A 115 -9.29 41.13 -21.61
N LEU A 116 -8.75 42.25 -21.14
CA LEU A 116 -7.30 42.40 -20.89
C LEU A 116 -6.83 41.49 -19.75
N GLN A 117 -7.59 41.37 -18.65
CA GLN A 117 -7.26 40.44 -17.56
C GLN A 117 -7.28 38.98 -18.03
N ASN A 118 -8.30 38.59 -18.80
CA ASN A 118 -8.40 37.26 -19.39
C ASN A 118 -7.29 36.98 -20.42
N TYR A 119 -6.95 37.96 -21.26
CA TYR A 119 -5.82 37.88 -22.19
C TYR A 119 -4.50 37.68 -21.45
N ASN A 120 -4.18 38.54 -20.46
CA ASN A 120 -2.95 38.45 -19.68
C ASN A 120 -2.86 37.11 -18.92
N LYS A 121 -4.00 36.60 -18.40
CA LYS A 121 -4.07 35.26 -17.81
C LYS A 121 -3.71 34.19 -18.84
N LYS A 122 -4.33 34.20 -20.03
CA LYS A 122 -4.07 33.23 -21.10
C LYS A 122 -2.65 33.31 -21.66
N ASP A 123 -2.06 34.50 -21.75
CA ASP A 123 -0.66 34.71 -22.11
C ASP A 123 0.29 34.09 -21.07
N SER A 124 -0.01 34.28 -19.76
CA SER A 124 0.76 33.65 -18.68
C SER A 124 0.61 32.12 -18.64
N GLU A 125 -0.59 31.59 -18.91
CA GLU A 125 -0.85 30.15 -19.04
C GLU A 125 -0.05 29.57 -20.23
N ALA A 126 -0.10 30.23 -21.40
CA ALA A 126 0.63 29.82 -22.60
C ALA A 126 2.16 29.87 -22.41
N ALA A 127 2.69 30.92 -21.76
CA ALA A 127 4.10 31.02 -21.41
C ALA A 127 4.54 29.88 -20.46
N SER A 128 3.70 29.51 -19.47
CA SER A 128 3.97 28.38 -18.57
C SER A 128 3.96 27.03 -19.30
N ALA A 129 3.06 26.84 -20.26
CA ALA A 129 3.01 25.65 -21.10
C ALA A 129 4.24 25.57 -22.03
N GLN A 130 4.65 26.68 -22.64
CA GLN A 130 5.85 26.73 -23.48
C GLN A 130 7.15 26.49 -22.70
N ALA A 131 7.21 26.88 -21.42
CA ALA A 131 8.32 26.51 -20.54
C ALA A 131 8.36 24.99 -20.29
N ARG A 132 7.23 24.40 -19.88
CA ARG A 132 7.11 22.94 -19.68
C ARG A 132 7.48 22.13 -20.93
N LEU A 133 7.08 22.58 -22.11
CA LEU A 133 7.45 21.94 -23.38
C LEU A 133 8.98 21.93 -23.58
N LYS A 134 9.66 23.05 -23.35
CA LYS A 134 11.14 23.12 -23.45
C LYS A 134 11.84 22.24 -22.42
N ASP A 135 11.31 22.16 -21.20
CA ASP A 135 11.84 21.27 -20.16
C ASP A 135 11.65 19.78 -20.51
N LEU A 136 10.54 19.42 -21.17
CA LEU A 136 10.29 18.06 -21.68
C LEU A 136 11.13 17.73 -22.91
N GLU A 137 11.31 18.68 -23.84
CA GLU A 137 12.25 18.55 -24.96
C GLU A 137 13.69 18.33 -24.46
N ALA A 138 14.15 19.11 -23.48
CA ALA A 138 15.47 18.95 -22.88
C ALA A 138 15.64 17.57 -22.20
N GLN A 139 14.59 17.09 -21.51
CA GLN A 139 14.58 15.74 -20.93
C GLN A 139 14.60 14.64 -22.01
N LEU A 140 13.83 14.76 -23.08
CA LEU A 140 13.82 13.82 -24.20
C LEU A 140 15.22 13.72 -24.84
N ASN A 141 15.80 14.85 -25.23
CA ASN A 141 17.17 14.91 -25.78
C ASN A 141 18.20 14.26 -24.83
N SER A 142 18.06 14.47 -23.51
CA SER A 142 18.93 13.84 -22.50
C SER A 142 18.74 12.31 -22.44
N LYS A 143 17.50 11.82 -22.52
CA LYS A 143 17.19 10.37 -22.54
C LYS A 143 17.64 9.70 -23.83
N GLU A 144 17.49 10.35 -24.97
CA GLU A 144 17.99 9.87 -26.27
C GLU A 144 19.51 9.77 -26.28
N ALA A 145 20.22 10.78 -25.74
CA ALA A 145 21.68 10.73 -25.60
C ALA A 145 22.15 9.57 -24.70
N LEU A 146 21.48 9.35 -23.56
CA LEU A 146 21.78 8.22 -22.65
C LEU A 146 21.47 6.85 -23.28
N LEU A 147 20.41 6.77 -24.10
CA LEU A 147 20.07 5.56 -24.85
C LEU A 147 21.11 5.28 -25.94
N ALA A 148 21.58 6.31 -26.64
CA ALA A 148 22.63 6.19 -27.65
C ALA A 148 23.97 5.73 -27.04
N THR A 149 24.38 6.24 -25.87
CA THR A 149 25.58 5.75 -25.17
C THR A 149 25.40 4.31 -24.70
N ALA A 150 24.26 3.96 -24.10
CA ALA A 150 23.98 2.60 -23.65
C ALA A 150 23.97 1.58 -24.81
N LEU A 151 23.42 1.93 -25.98
CA LEU A 151 23.49 1.09 -27.18
C LEU A 151 24.92 0.96 -27.71
N SER A 152 25.73 2.03 -27.66
CA SER A 152 27.14 1.98 -28.06
C SER A 152 27.96 1.07 -27.15
N GLU A 153 27.77 1.16 -25.82
CA GLU A 153 28.44 0.31 -24.83
C GLU A 153 28.01 -1.16 -24.97
N ASN A 154 26.71 -1.42 -25.12
CA ASN A 154 26.16 -2.77 -25.32
C ASN A 154 26.55 -3.37 -26.68
N GLY A 155 26.84 -2.55 -27.69
CA GLY A 155 27.43 -2.99 -28.95
C GLY A 155 28.93 -3.32 -28.83
N ALA A 156 29.68 -2.57 -28.00
CA ALA A 156 31.11 -2.77 -27.79
C ALA A 156 31.44 -3.97 -26.87
N LEU A 157 30.62 -4.20 -25.84
CA LEU A 157 30.83 -5.24 -24.83
C LEU A 157 30.99 -6.66 -25.43
N PRO A 158 30.11 -7.16 -26.32
CA PRO A 158 30.27 -8.46 -26.97
C PRO A 158 31.54 -8.57 -27.82
N VAL A 159 31.97 -7.48 -28.45
CA VAL A 159 33.21 -7.43 -29.26
C VAL A 159 34.44 -7.54 -28.35
N LEU A 160 34.45 -6.81 -27.23
CA LEU A 160 35.51 -6.86 -26.23
C LEU A 160 35.62 -8.25 -25.59
N VAL A 161 34.50 -8.82 -25.14
CA VAL A 161 34.45 -10.17 -24.54
C VAL A 161 34.90 -11.22 -25.55
N ARG A 162 34.46 -11.13 -26.81
CA ARG A 162 34.91 -12.06 -27.87
C ARG A 162 36.42 -11.96 -28.11
N PHE A 163 36.97 -10.74 -28.18
CA PHE A 163 38.41 -10.54 -28.32
C PHE A 163 39.22 -11.12 -27.14
N GLN A 164 38.72 -10.97 -25.90
CA GLN A 164 39.32 -11.58 -24.71
C GLN A 164 39.29 -13.12 -24.76
N MET A 165 38.18 -13.71 -25.23
CA MET A 165 38.06 -15.17 -25.37
C MET A 165 38.93 -15.71 -26.51
N ASP A 166 38.98 -15.04 -27.66
CA ASP A 166 39.80 -15.44 -28.81
C ASP A 166 41.31 -15.34 -28.48
N THR A 167 41.73 -14.31 -27.74
CA THR A 167 43.14 -14.17 -27.27
C THR A 167 43.50 -15.19 -26.20
N GLY A 168 42.63 -15.43 -25.20
CA GLY A 168 42.84 -16.50 -24.20
C GLY A 168 42.92 -17.90 -24.83
N LEU A 169 42.06 -18.19 -25.81
CA LEU A 169 42.06 -19.44 -26.57
C LEU A 169 43.32 -19.61 -27.42
N ALA A 170 43.86 -18.53 -28.00
CA ALA A 170 45.15 -18.56 -28.68
C ALA A 170 46.32 -18.85 -27.70
N GLN A 171 46.30 -18.26 -26.51
CA GLN A 171 47.32 -18.46 -25.48
C GLN A 171 47.30 -19.90 -24.93
N ALA A 172 46.12 -20.46 -24.63
CA ALA A 172 45.97 -21.85 -24.20
C ALA A 172 46.42 -22.86 -25.28
N LYS A 173 46.12 -22.59 -26.56
CA LYS A 173 46.62 -23.40 -27.68
C LYS A 173 48.14 -23.38 -27.78
N LYS A 174 48.79 -22.23 -27.51
CA LYS A 174 50.25 -22.15 -27.47
C LYS A 174 50.81 -22.99 -26.33
N GLN A 175 50.30 -22.83 -25.11
CA GLN A 175 50.74 -23.60 -23.94
C GLN A 175 50.63 -25.12 -24.17
N LEU A 176 49.55 -25.59 -24.78
CA LEU A 176 49.39 -27.00 -25.15
C LEU A 176 50.44 -27.47 -26.17
N GLY A 177 50.82 -26.61 -27.11
CA GLY A 177 51.91 -26.88 -28.07
C GLY A 177 53.28 -26.94 -27.39
N ASP A 178 53.58 -25.97 -26.52
CA ASP A 178 54.83 -25.89 -25.77
C ASP A 178 55.01 -27.12 -24.85
N GLU A 179 53.97 -27.53 -24.12
CA GLU A 179 53.96 -28.74 -23.27
C GLU A 179 54.06 -30.04 -24.07
N MET A 180 53.41 -30.13 -25.24
CA MET A 180 53.54 -31.30 -26.12
C MET A 180 54.98 -31.46 -26.63
N LEU A 181 55.65 -30.34 -26.92
CA LEU A 181 57.07 -30.31 -27.30
C LEU A 181 57.97 -30.78 -26.15
N LEU A 182 57.74 -30.25 -24.94
CA LEU A 182 58.47 -30.63 -23.73
C LEU A 182 58.32 -32.13 -23.40
N ARG A 183 57.11 -32.69 -23.54
CA ARG A 183 56.88 -34.14 -23.37
C ARG A 183 57.74 -34.96 -24.33
N VAL A 184 57.77 -34.59 -25.62
CA VAL A 184 58.55 -35.31 -26.64
C VAL A 184 60.04 -35.25 -26.36
N ASP A 185 60.58 -34.10 -25.94
CA ASP A 185 61.99 -33.97 -25.54
C ASP A 185 62.33 -34.84 -24.31
N LEU A 186 61.42 -34.94 -23.34
CA LEU A 186 61.59 -35.81 -22.18
C LEU A 186 61.53 -37.31 -22.56
N GLU A 187 60.60 -37.71 -23.44
CA GLU A 187 60.50 -39.09 -23.95
C GLU A 187 61.77 -39.48 -24.73
N ASN A 188 62.25 -38.63 -25.64
CA ASN A 188 63.51 -38.80 -26.36
C ASN A 188 64.69 -39.01 -25.38
N ARG A 189 64.79 -38.17 -24.35
CA ARG A 189 65.87 -38.23 -23.36
C ARG A 189 65.80 -39.49 -22.49
N CYS A 190 64.60 -39.95 -22.13
CA CYS A 190 64.41 -41.23 -21.45
C CYS A 190 64.82 -42.42 -22.33
N GLN A 191 64.56 -42.36 -23.64
CA GLN A 191 64.99 -43.40 -24.58
C GLN A 191 66.52 -43.48 -24.66
N SER A 192 67.24 -42.37 -24.86
CA SER A 192 68.72 -42.38 -24.92
C SER A 192 69.36 -42.91 -23.63
N MET A 193 68.82 -42.55 -22.46
CA MET A 193 69.28 -43.10 -21.17
C MET A 193 69.05 -44.62 -21.05
N THR A 194 67.99 -45.13 -21.67
CA THR A 194 67.68 -46.57 -21.71
C THR A 194 68.66 -47.32 -22.63
N GLU A 195 68.97 -46.74 -23.79
CA GLU A 195 69.96 -47.27 -24.74
C GLU A 195 71.37 -47.31 -24.13
N GLU A 196 71.79 -46.26 -23.42
CA GLU A 196 73.03 -46.26 -22.64
C GLU A 196 73.07 -47.37 -21.57
N MET A 197 71.96 -47.60 -20.85
CA MET A 197 71.88 -48.65 -19.83
C MET A 197 72.03 -50.06 -20.45
N ILE A 198 71.37 -50.30 -21.59
CA ILE A 198 71.46 -51.57 -22.33
C ILE A 198 72.90 -51.80 -22.81
N PHE A 199 73.54 -50.77 -23.37
CA PHE A 199 74.94 -50.84 -23.81
C PHE A 199 75.87 -51.24 -22.65
N ARG A 200 75.82 -50.51 -21.52
CA ARG A 200 76.65 -50.79 -20.33
C ARG A 200 76.42 -52.20 -19.78
N LYS A 201 75.18 -52.69 -19.78
CA LYS A 201 74.84 -54.05 -19.35
C LYS A 201 75.47 -55.11 -20.27
N SER A 202 75.38 -54.93 -21.59
CA SER A 202 75.97 -55.88 -22.55
C SER A 202 77.50 -55.98 -22.44
N MET A 203 78.18 -54.85 -22.17
CA MET A 203 79.63 -54.83 -21.89
C MET A 203 79.99 -55.65 -20.64
N GLN A 204 79.27 -55.45 -19.53
CA GLN A 204 79.48 -56.20 -18.28
C GLN A 204 79.18 -57.69 -18.43
N GLU A 205 78.19 -58.07 -19.26
CA GLU A 205 77.89 -59.46 -19.56
C GLU A 205 79.02 -60.16 -20.34
N GLU A 206 79.76 -59.44 -21.20
CA GLU A 206 80.93 -59.99 -21.91
C GLU A 206 82.16 -60.15 -21.01
N GLU A 207 82.46 -59.14 -20.17
CA GLU A 207 83.51 -59.24 -19.15
C GLU A 207 83.28 -60.44 -18.20
N VAL A 208 82.02 -60.71 -17.86
CA VAL A 208 81.60 -61.88 -17.07
C VAL A 208 81.76 -63.21 -17.83
N LYS A 209 81.64 -63.25 -19.16
CA LYS A 209 81.94 -64.47 -19.94
C LYS A 209 83.44 -64.80 -19.95
N GLU A 210 84.31 -63.80 -20.14
CA GLU A 210 85.75 -64.03 -20.04
C GLU A 210 86.17 -64.50 -18.64
N ALA A 211 85.55 -63.95 -17.59
CA ALA A 211 85.76 -64.45 -16.24
C ALA A 211 85.33 -65.92 -16.10
N ARG A 212 84.17 -66.32 -16.66
CA ARG A 212 83.67 -67.70 -16.59
C ARG A 212 84.60 -68.72 -17.25
N GLN A 213 85.18 -68.43 -18.41
CA GLN A 213 86.15 -69.34 -19.05
C GLN A 213 87.40 -69.58 -18.18
N ARG A 214 87.84 -68.57 -17.43
CA ARG A 214 88.92 -68.69 -16.44
C ARG A 214 88.51 -69.50 -15.20
N TYR A 215 87.21 -69.55 -14.88
CA TYR A 215 86.67 -70.46 -13.87
C TYR A 215 86.47 -71.89 -14.37
N GLU A 216 86.12 -72.12 -15.64
CA GLU A 216 85.89 -73.47 -16.21
C GLU A 216 87.12 -74.38 -16.09
N ALA A 217 88.33 -73.85 -16.33
CA ALA A 217 89.57 -74.60 -16.12
C ALA A 217 89.83 -74.99 -14.65
N ARG A 218 89.27 -74.25 -13.70
CA ARG A 218 89.29 -74.55 -12.25
C ARG A 218 88.13 -75.48 -11.84
N LEU A 219 87.16 -75.67 -12.73
CA LEU A 219 85.87 -76.27 -12.40
C LEU A 219 85.89 -77.79 -12.47
N VAL A 220 86.84 -78.42 -13.17
CA VAL A 220 86.99 -79.89 -13.20
C VAL A 220 87.49 -80.44 -11.86
N GLU A 221 88.36 -79.70 -11.15
CA GLU A 221 88.73 -80.04 -9.76
C GLU A 221 87.57 -79.76 -8.79
N VAL A 222 86.78 -78.71 -9.07
CA VAL A 222 85.53 -78.46 -8.33
C VAL A 222 84.49 -79.53 -8.63
N ASP A 223 84.40 -80.13 -9.82
CA ASP A 223 83.30 -81.01 -10.24
C ASP A 223 83.17 -82.28 -9.36
N SER A 224 84.27 -82.73 -8.74
CA SER A 224 84.24 -83.75 -7.69
C SER A 224 83.49 -83.26 -6.45
N GLY A 225 83.89 -82.12 -5.89
CA GLY A 225 83.17 -81.45 -4.82
C GLY A 225 81.79 -80.96 -5.25
N ARG A 226 81.54 -80.74 -6.54
CA ARG A 226 80.27 -80.31 -7.11
C ARG A 226 79.27 -81.45 -7.13
N LYS A 227 79.70 -82.72 -7.23
CA LYS A 227 78.83 -83.88 -6.99
C LYS A 227 78.38 -83.93 -5.54
N GLU A 228 79.30 -83.73 -4.60
CA GLU A 228 78.97 -83.63 -3.17
C GLU A 228 78.09 -82.39 -2.89
N GLU A 229 78.35 -81.26 -3.54
CA GLU A 229 77.47 -80.08 -3.53
C GLU A 229 76.14 -80.34 -4.23
N TYR A 230 76.02 -81.23 -5.22
CA TYR A 230 74.74 -81.55 -5.86
C TYR A 230 73.93 -82.51 -4.99
N GLU A 231 74.56 -83.48 -4.34
CA GLU A 231 73.91 -84.33 -3.34
C GLU A 231 73.53 -83.53 -2.09
N TYR A 232 74.40 -82.60 -1.65
CA TYR A 232 74.12 -81.64 -0.57
C TYR A 232 73.07 -80.60 -0.99
N LYS A 233 73.07 -80.05 -2.21
CA LYS A 233 72.04 -79.12 -2.69
C LYS A 233 70.73 -79.83 -3.04
N LEU A 234 70.74 -81.13 -3.36
CA LEU A 234 69.51 -81.90 -3.56
C LEU A 234 68.91 -82.31 -2.22
N THR A 235 69.73 -82.76 -1.26
CA THR A 235 69.25 -83.02 0.11
C THR A 235 68.85 -81.72 0.80
N GLN A 236 69.62 -80.64 0.64
CA GLN A 236 69.23 -79.31 1.09
C GLN A 236 67.99 -78.81 0.36
N ALA A 237 67.85 -78.94 -0.97
CA ALA A 237 66.60 -78.59 -1.65
C ALA A 237 65.42 -79.45 -1.19
N LEU A 238 65.64 -80.71 -0.78
CA LEU A 238 64.61 -81.55 -0.20
C LEU A 238 64.29 -81.19 1.27
N THR A 239 65.26 -80.74 2.08
CA THR A 239 65.00 -80.17 3.41
C THR A 239 64.43 -78.77 3.33
N ASP A 240 64.77 -77.99 2.32
CA ASP A 240 64.28 -76.62 2.08
C ASP A 240 62.90 -76.68 1.43
N MET A 241 62.58 -77.68 0.60
CA MET A 241 61.20 -77.97 0.18
C MET A 241 60.36 -78.57 1.31
N ARG A 242 60.94 -79.38 2.21
CA ARG A 242 60.24 -79.80 3.43
C ARG A 242 60.03 -78.63 4.38
N ALA A 243 61.03 -77.80 4.61
CA ALA A 243 60.95 -76.60 5.43
C ALA A 243 60.08 -75.53 4.77
N GLN A 244 59.99 -75.43 3.45
CA GLN A 244 59.01 -74.59 2.76
C GLN A 244 57.61 -75.18 2.82
N ASN A 245 57.43 -76.50 2.83
CA ASN A 245 56.12 -77.12 3.07
C ASN A 245 55.71 -77.01 4.54
N GLU A 246 56.63 -77.16 5.48
CA GLU A 246 56.41 -76.96 6.92
C GLU A 246 56.24 -75.48 7.28
N GLU A 247 56.98 -74.57 6.64
CA GLU A 247 56.79 -73.13 6.75
C GLU A 247 55.58 -72.65 5.95
N GLN A 248 55.13 -73.34 4.89
CA GLN A 248 53.82 -73.10 4.28
C GLN A 248 52.70 -73.63 5.19
N ILE A 249 52.82 -74.82 5.77
CA ILE A 249 51.85 -75.35 6.74
C ILE A 249 51.81 -74.45 7.98
N LYS A 250 52.95 -73.98 8.46
CA LYS A 250 53.08 -73.00 9.53
C LYS A 250 52.58 -71.64 9.10
N MET A 251 52.85 -71.13 7.89
CA MET A 251 52.25 -69.87 7.41
C MET A 251 50.75 -70.02 7.16
N TYR A 252 50.22 -71.19 6.78
CA TYR A 252 48.78 -71.44 6.73
C TYR A 252 48.18 -71.51 8.13
N LYS A 253 48.88 -72.15 9.07
CA LYS A 253 48.50 -72.20 10.49
C LYS A 253 48.54 -70.80 11.11
N ASP A 254 49.65 -70.09 11.02
CA ASP A 254 49.90 -68.75 11.53
C ASP A 254 49.02 -67.71 10.80
N ASN A 255 48.68 -67.89 9.52
CA ASN A 255 47.66 -67.06 8.85
C ASN A 255 46.24 -67.42 9.29
N MET A 256 45.94 -68.68 9.60
CA MET A 256 44.64 -69.07 10.17
C MET A 256 44.51 -68.59 11.61
N GLU A 257 45.55 -68.75 12.44
CA GLU A 257 45.64 -68.24 13.80
C GLU A 257 45.66 -66.71 13.80
N SER A 258 46.38 -66.05 12.89
CA SER A 258 46.28 -64.60 12.66
C SER A 258 44.89 -64.19 12.16
N THR A 259 44.22 -64.98 11.34
CA THR A 259 42.82 -64.75 10.94
C THR A 259 41.85 -64.97 12.11
N TYR A 260 42.12 -65.92 13.00
CA TYR A 260 41.33 -66.14 14.22
C TYR A 260 41.60 -65.07 15.27
N VAL A 261 42.84 -64.64 15.44
CA VAL A 261 43.25 -63.51 16.31
C VAL A 261 42.69 -62.22 15.75
N ALA A 262 42.81 -61.93 14.46
CA ALA A 262 42.18 -60.78 13.82
C ALA A 262 40.65 -60.83 13.89
N LYS A 263 40.00 -62.00 13.79
CA LYS A 263 38.56 -62.14 14.05
C LYS A 263 38.21 -61.95 15.53
N LEU A 264 39.04 -62.41 16.45
CA LEU A 264 38.86 -62.20 17.89
C LEU A 264 39.13 -60.75 18.29
N ASP A 265 40.05 -60.07 17.61
CA ASP A 265 40.42 -58.68 17.81
C ASP A 265 39.47 -57.74 17.08
N ASP A 266 38.87 -58.12 15.95
CA ASP A 266 37.70 -57.43 15.40
C ASP A 266 36.46 -57.69 16.25
N LEU A 267 36.27 -58.87 16.86
CA LEU A 267 35.18 -59.10 17.82
C LEU A 267 35.40 -58.35 19.14
N ARG A 268 36.65 -58.25 19.62
CA ARG A 268 37.02 -57.38 20.76
C ARG A 268 36.82 -55.92 20.38
N ARG A 269 37.36 -55.45 19.26
CA ARG A 269 37.20 -54.07 18.76
C ARG A 269 35.75 -53.73 18.47
N LEU A 270 34.92 -54.67 17.99
CA LEU A 270 33.47 -54.49 17.90
C LEU A 270 32.82 -54.47 19.29
N SER A 271 33.27 -55.29 20.24
CA SER A 271 32.81 -55.23 21.64
C SER A 271 33.28 -53.97 22.38
N GLU A 272 34.41 -53.39 21.98
CA GLU A 272 35.01 -52.15 22.50
C GLU A 272 34.43 -50.92 21.80
N MET A 273 34.04 -51.00 20.53
CA MET A 273 33.30 -49.96 19.82
C MET A 273 31.82 -49.97 20.23
N ASN A 274 31.20 -51.14 20.41
CA ASN A 274 29.88 -51.25 21.05
C ASN A 274 29.96 -50.86 22.52
N GLY A 275 31.05 -51.17 23.22
CA GLY A 275 31.31 -50.74 24.59
C GLY A 275 31.56 -49.25 24.72
N ALA A 276 32.33 -48.65 23.81
CA ALA A 276 32.60 -47.22 23.74
C ALA A 276 31.37 -46.45 23.27
N SER A 277 30.59 -46.96 22.31
CA SER A 277 29.30 -46.39 21.92
C SER A 277 28.29 -46.49 23.06
N ALA A 278 28.19 -47.63 23.75
CA ALA A 278 27.35 -47.76 24.94
C ALA A 278 27.82 -46.89 26.10
N ASN A 279 29.13 -46.65 26.24
CA ASN A 279 29.69 -45.74 27.24
C ASN A 279 29.54 -44.27 26.85
N MET A 280 29.63 -43.92 25.56
CA MET A 280 29.27 -42.60 25.03
C MET A 280 27.79 -42.34 25.27
N SER A 281 26.88 -43.23 24.89
CA SER A 281 25.46 -43.05 25.15
C SER A 281 25.09 -43.13 26.64
N ARG A 282 25.90 -43.80 27.48
CA ARG A 282 25.80 -43.68 28.95
C ARG A 282 26.30 -42.33 29.46
N GLU A 283 27.34 -41.76 28.87
CA GLU A 283 27.86 -40.45 29.28
C GLU A 283 27.01 -39.31 28.72
N GLU A 284 26.44 -39.43 27.53
CA GLU A 284 25.36 -38.58 27.01
C GLU A 284 24.11 -38.69 27.88
N LEU A 285 23.75 -39.90 28.33
CA LEU A 285 22.67 -40.12 29.30
C LEU A 285 23.03 -39.53 30.67
N ARG A 286 24.30 -39.57 31.09
CA ARG A 286 24.78 -39.03 32.37
C ARG A 286 24.86 -37.51 32.35
N GLU A 287 25.37 -36.91 31.28
CA GLU A 287 25.35 -35.47 31.02
C GLU A 287 23.91 -34.98 30.89
N SER A 288 23.04 -35.68 30.15
CA SER A 288 21.64 -35.27 30.05
C SER A 288 20.90 -35.48 31.37
N SER A 289 21.25 -36.49 32.17
CA SER A 289 20.77 -36.62 33.56
C SER A 289 21.27 -35.48 34.44
N LEU A 290 22.55 -35.10 34.38
CA LEU A 290 23.12 -33.96 35.11
C LEU A 290 22.55 -32.62 34.63
N ARG A 291 22.24 -32.49 33.33
CA ARG A 291 21.51 -31.34 32.76
C ARG A 291 20.06 -31.33 33.23
N ILE A 292 19.39 -32.48 33.32
CA ILE A 292 18.04 -32.63 33.87
C ILE A 292 18.04 -32.34 35.38
N GLU A 293 19.02 -32.81 36.14
CA GLU A 293 19.18 -32.51 37.57
C GLU A 293 19.46 -31.02 37.79
N SER A 294 20.34 -30.41 36.99
CA SER A 294 20.62 -28.97 37.01
C SER A 294 19.39 -28.14 36.65
N LEU A 295 18.67 -28.49 35.57
CA LEU A 295 17.43 -27.83 35.17
C LEU A 295 16.30 -28.11 36.18
N THR A 296 16.27 -29.26 36.84
CA THR A 296 15.31 -29.58 37.92
C THR A 296 15.64 -28.81 39.18
N ALA A 297 16.92 -28.60 39.52
CA ALA A 297 17.36 -27.75 40.61
C ALA A 297 17.06 -26.26 40.32
N GLN A 298 17.26 -25.80 39.08
CA GLN A 298 16.85 -24.47 38.63
C GLN A 298 15.33 -24.31 38.67
N MET A 299 14.57 -25.28 38.17
CA MET A 299 13.10 -25.29 38.26
C MET A 299 12.62 -25.36 39.71
N ALA A 300 13.31 -26.07 40.60
CA ALA A 300 13.00 -26.11 42.03
C ALA A 300 13.35 -24.78 42.72
N ALA A 301 14.43 -24.11 42.32
CA ALA A 301 14.79 -22.77 42.78
C ALA A 301 13.77 -21.73 42.31
N MET A 302 13.46 -21.67 41.00
CA MET A 302 12.42 -20.82 40.43
C MET A 302 11.04 -21.13 41.02
N GLN A 303 10.71 -22.39 41.31
CA GLN A 303 9.49 -22.76 42.03
C GLN A 303 9.52 -22.31 43.50
N LYS A 304 10.69 -22.35 44.18
CA LYS A 304 10.85 -21.86 45.55
C LYS A 304 10.73 -20.35 45.62
N GLU A 305 11.28 -19.62 44.65
CA GLU A 305 11.06 -18.18 44.50
C GLU A 305 9.61 -17.88 44.16
N THR A 306 9.00 -18.62 43.22
CA THR A 306 7.57 -18.47 42.89
C THR A 306 6.66 -18.86 44.06
N ARG A 307 7.09 -19.74 44.98
CA ARG A 307 6.43 -19.96 46.27
C ARG A 307 6.64 -18.74 47.17
N GLY A 308 7.88 -18.33 47.44
CA GLY A 308 8.18 -17.15 48.27
C GLY A 308 7.49 -15.86 47.81
N TRP A 309 7.34 -15.62 46.50
CA TRP A 309 6.56 -14.51 45.95
C TRP A 309 5.06 -14.67 46.17
N ARG A 310 4.51 -15.89 46.08
CA ARG A 310 3.09 -16.16 46.42
C ARG A 310 2.84 -16.09 47.91
N ASP A 311 3.71 -16.65 48.73
CA ASP A 311 3.66 -16.57 50.18
C ASP A 311 3.76 -15.10 50.62
N ARG A 312 4.63 -14.31 49.97
CA ARG A 312 4.71 -12.85 50.18
C ARG A 312 3.49 -12.08 49.66
N ILE A 313 2.85 -12.52 48.58
CA ILE A 313 1.56 -11.98 48.14
C ILE A 313 0.49 -12.27 49.20
N VAL A 314 0.42 -13.50 49.73
CA VAL A 314 -0.52 -13.86 50.80
C VAL A 314 -0.23 -13.06 52.08
N GLU A 315 1.02 -12.88 52.49
CA GLU A 315 1.38 -11.99 53.60
C GLU A 315 0.93 -10.54 53.37
N LEU A 316 1.08 -10.03 52.14
CA LEU A 316 0.66 -8.67 51.77
C LEU A 316 -0.87 -8.55 51.66
N GLU A 317 -1.57 -9.59 51.23
CA GLU A 317 -3.02 -9.67 51.20
C GLU A 317 -3.60 -9.80 52.62
N ASP A 318 -2.99 -10.60 53.50
CA ASP A 318 -3.35 -10.76 54.91
C ASP A 318 -3.05 -9.51 55.74
N THR A 319 -1.90 -8.85 55.54
CA THR A 319 -1.64 -7.56 56.21
C THR A 319 -2.57 -6.47 55.69
N LEU A 320 -2.87 -6.44 54.39
CA LEU A 320 -3.88 -5.55 53.82
C LEU A 320 -5.30 -5.91 54.30
N ALA A 321 -5.62 -7.18 54.55
CA ALA A 321 -6.89 -7.62 55.13
C ALA A 321 -6.98 -7.21 56.60
N GLN A 322 -5.91 -7.36 57.38
CA GLN A 322 -5.80 -6.86 58.74
C GLN A 322 -5.96 -5.34 58.79
N GLU A 323 -5.35 -4.56 57.89
CA GLU A 323 -5.56 -3.11 57.84
C GLU A 323 -6.98 -2.72 57.41
N LYS A 324 -7.57 -3.44 56.44
CA LYS A 324 -9.00 -3.29 56.11
C LYS A 324 -9.89 -3.61 57.31
N ASP A 325 -9.58 -4.60 58.13
CA ASP A 325 -10.36 -4.99 59.31
C ASP A 325 -10.09 -4.12 60.54
N ARG A 326 -8.88 -3.61 60.73
CA ARG A 326 -8.57 -2.52 61.69
C ARG A 326 -9.38 -1.28 61.34
N SER A 327 -9.39 -0.90 60.06
CA SER A 327 -10.19 0.22 59.53
C SER A 327 -11.71 -0.02 59.69
N ARG A 328 -12.21 -1.23 59.39
CA ARG A 328 -13.62 -1.59 59.59
C ARG A 328 -14.02 -1.59 61.06
N LYS A 329 -13.16 -2.06 61.98
CA LYS A 329 -13.42 -2.00 63.43
C LYS A 329 -13.46 -0.56 63.91
N LEU A 330 -12.46 0.25 63.56
CA LEU A 330 -12.46 1.68 63.89
C LEU A 330 -13.69 2.41 63.33
N LEU A 331 -14.09 2.12 62.09
CA LEU A 331 -15.33 2.66 61.51
C LEU A 331 -16.57 2.15 62.26
N ALA A 332 -16.69 0.86 62.56
CA ALA A 332 -17.83 0.30 63.30
C ALA A 332 -17.92 0.83 64.74
N ASP A 333 -16.77 1.16 65.35
CA ASP A 333 -16.68 1.82 66.66
C ASP A 333 -17.05 3.30 66.57
N LYS A 334 -16.69 4.01 65.50
CA LYS A 334 -17.18 5.39 65.25
C LYS A 334 -18.66 5.42 64.86
N ASP A 335 -19.15 4.47 64.08
CA ASP A 335 -20.58 4.25 63.83
C ASP A 335 -21.33 3.91 65.12
N ARG A 336 -20.66 3.30 66.10
CA ARG A 336 -21.21 3.00 67.43
C ARG A 336 -21.23 4.24 68.31
N GLU A 337 -20.15 5.03 68.37
CA GLU A 337 -20.14 6.34 69.02
C GLU A 337 -21.22 7.28 68.42
N VAL A 338 -21.34 7.32 67.09
CA VAL A 338 -22.39 8.09 66.39
C VAL A 338 -23.78 7.58 66.75
N ARG A 339 -24.03 6.26 66.74
CA ARG A 339 -25.32 5.70 67.18
C ARG A 339 -25.61 5.93 68.66
N GLU A 340 -24.61 5.93 69.53
CA GLU A 340 -24.77 6.27 70.94
C GLU A 340 -25.09 7.75 71.14
N VAL A 341 -24.47 8.66 70.38
CA VAL A 341 -24.78 10.10 70.40
C VAL A 341 -26.17 10.37 69.80
N GLN A 342 -26.51 9.71 68.69
CA GLN A 342 -27.85 9.76 68.09
C GLN A 342 -28.91 9.19 69.04
N ALA A 343 -28.64 8.09 69.74
CA ALA A 343 -29.55 7.51 70.72
C ALA A 343 -29.72 8.42 71.95
N ARG A 344 -28.65 9.04 72.45
CA ARG A 344 -28.73 10.05 73.52
C ARG A 344 -29.53 11.28 73.07
N MET A 345 -29.32 11.77 71.86
CA MET A 345 -30.08 12.89 71.30
C MET A 345 -31.55 12.53 71.02
N GLN A 346 -31.83 11.31 70.53
CA GLN A 346 -33.19 10.81 70.37
C GLN A 346 -33.86 10.60 71.73
N GLN A 347 -33.15 10.14 72.75
CA GLN A 347 -33.68 10.07 74.11
C GLN A 347 -34.01 11.46 74.63
N GLN A 348 -33.13 12.46 74.46
CA GLN A 348 -33.46 13.84 74.79
C GLN A 348 -34.68 14.36 74.01
N LEU A 349 -34.81 14.05 72.72
CA LEU A 349 -35.99 14.40 71.93
C LEU A 349 -37.26 13.71 72.47
N ASN A 350 -37.18 12.43 72.83
CA ASN A 350 -38.30 11.68 73.43
C ASN A 350 -38.63 12.18 74.85
N ASP A 351 -37.66 12.67 75.62
CA ASP A 351 -37.86 13.27 76.94
C ASP A 351 -38.49 14.67 76.81
N TYR A 352 -38.10 15.44 75.79
CA TYR A 352 -38.78 16.69 75.40
C TYR A 352 -40.18 16.42 74.83
N GLU A 353 -40.40 15.33 74.10
CA GLU A 353 -41.71 14.91 73.57
C GLU A 353 -42.62 14.44 74.70
N GLN A 354 -42.12 13.66 75.68
CA GLN A 354 -42.87 13.34 76.90
C GLN A 354 -43.19 14.59 77.73
N LEU A 355 -42.26 15.56 77.82
CA LEU A 355 -42.54 16.83 78.48
C LEU A 355 -43.57 17.66 77.71
N LEU A 356 -43.56 17.60 76.38
CA LEU A 356 -44.56 18.20 75.50
C LEU A 356 -45.91 17.49 75.61
N ASP A 357 -45.95 16.16 75.75
CA ASP A 357 -47.16 15.36 75.96
C ASP A 357 -47.76 15.59 77.34
N VAL A 358 -46.95 15.76 78.39
CA VAL A 358 -47.42 16.23 79.70
C VAL A 358 -47.96 17.66 79.58
N LYS A 359 -47.31 18.53 78.80
CA LYS A 359 -47.80 19.88 78.52
C LYS A 359 -49.09 19.87 77.68
N LEU A 360 -49.25 18.93 76.75
CA LEU A 360 -50.45 18.72 75.93
C LEU A 360 -51.57 18.06 76.74
N ALA A 361 -51.26 17.21 77.72
CA ALA A 361 -52.21 16.68 78.69
C ALA A 361 -52.74 17.82 79.58
N LEU A 362 -51.87 18.71 80.05
CA LEU A 362 -52.26 19.94 80.75
C LEU A 362 -53.05 20.89 79.82
N ASP A 363 -52.67 21.04 78.55
CA ASP A 363 -53.49 21.76 77.55
C ASP A 363 -54.84 21.05 77.31
N MET A 364 -54.91 19.72 77.42
CA MET A 364 -56.13 18.93 77.25
C MET A 364 -57.04 19.01 78.48
N GLU A 365 -56.49 19.14 79.69
CA GLU A 365 -57.26 19.50 80.89
C GLU A 365 -57.78 20.94 80.75
N ILE A 366 -56.93 21.89 80.35
CA ILE A 366 -57.35 23.27 80.00
C ILE A 366 -58.41 23.26 78.90
N ASN A 367 -58.28 22.41 77.89
CA ASN A 367 -59.26 22.26 76.81
C ASN A 367 -60.48 21.43 77.22
N ALA A 368 -60.45 20.68 78.32
CA ALA A 368 -61.62 20.05 78.93
C ALA A 368 -62.41 21.08 79.74
N TYR A 369 -61.73 21.98 80.46
CA TYR A 369 -62.34 23.18 81.02
C TYR A 369 -62.91 24.09 79.90
N ARG A 370 -62.24 24.21 78.74
CA ARG A 370 -62.84 24.85 77.54
C ARG A 370 -63.98 24.04 76.93
N LYS A 371 -63.94 22.70 76.88
CA LYS A 371 -65.02 21.89 76.28
C LYS A 371 -66.26 21.77 77.15
N LEU A 372 -66.16 22.06 78.43
CA LEU A 372 -67.33 22.34 79.27
C LEU A 372 -68.00 23.68 78.89
N LEU A 373 -67.25 24.64 78.31
CA LEU A 373 -67.77 25.90 77.75
C LEU A 373 -68.24 25.73 76.29
N GLU A 374 -67.42 25.12 75.42
CA GLU A 374 -67.80 24.79 74.02
C GLU A 374 -69.01 23.85 73.96
N GLY A 375 -69.28 23.06 75.02
CA GLY A 375 -70.49 22.25 75.16
C GLY A 375 -71.79 23.05 75.36
N GLU A 376 -71.72 24.31 75.79
CA GLU A 376 -72.84 25.27 75.72
C GLU A 376 -72.98 25.86 74.30
N GLU A 377 -71.87 25.96 73.55
CA GLU A 377 -71.80 26.60 72.22
C GLU A 377 -72.17 25.63 71.08
N GLU A 378 -71.85 24.34 71.18
CA GLU A 378 -72.33 23.28 70.27
C GLU A 378 -73.85 23.04 70.34
N ARG A 379 -74.58 23.77 71.19
CA ARG A 379 -76.04 23.89 71.15
C ARG A 379 -76.57 24.48 69.83
N LEU A 380 -75.69 24.98 68.93
CA LEU A 380 -76.01 25.66 67.67
C LEU A 380 -75.48 24.97 66.37
N LYS A 381 -75.12 23.68 66.45
CA LYS A 381 -74.74 22.72 65.37
C LYS A 381 -74.98 23.11 63.87
N LEU A 382 -73.92 23.17 63.03
CA LEU A 382 -74.00 22.96 61.56
C LEU A 382 -72.68 22.48 60.86
N SER A 383 -72.52 21.15 60.73
CA SER A 383 -72.24 20.35 59.49
C SER A 383 -71.11 20.64 58.43
N PRO A 384 -70.72 19.64 57.57
CA PRO A 384 -69.29 19.42 57.19
C PRO A 384 -68.97 19.00 55.71
N SER A 385 -67.83 18.31 55.48
CA SER A 385 -67.47 17.37 54.36
C SER A 385 -66.89 17.94 53.03
N PRO A 386 -66.31 17.13 52.09
CA PRO A 386 -65.82 15.71 52.11
C PRO A 386 -64.47 15.39 51.33
N SER A 387 -64.16 14.08 51.18
CA SER A 387 -63.20 13.42 50.20
C SER A 387 -61.68 13.49 50.51
N ALA A 388 -60.72 12.71 49.93
CA ALA A 388 -60.59 11.47 49.09
C ALA A 388 -59.04 11.13 48.94
N ARG A 389 -58.42 10.09 48.33
CA ARG A 389 -58.58 8.66 47.87
C ARG A 389 -57.18 8.23 47.25
N VAL A 390 -56.72 7.03 46.84
CA VAL A 390 -56.88 5.54 47.00
C VAL A 390 -55.72 4.91 46.15
N THR A 391 -54.74 4.07 46.59
CA THR A 391 -54.68 2.63 47.01
C THR A 391 -55.11 1.59 45.94
N MET A 392 -54.61 0.35 45.76
CA MET A 392 -53.47 -0.54 46.21
C MET A 392 -53.51 -1.83 45.31
N SER A 393 -52.63 -2.85 45.24
CA SER A 393 -51.19 -3.20 45.50
C SER A 393 -51.01 -4.73 45.23
N ARG A 394 -50.02 -5.46 45.84
CA ARG A 394 -49.68 -6.94 45.73
C ARG A 394 -48.68 -7.28 44.58
N ALA A 395 -47.97 -8.43 44.43
CA ALA A 395 -47.66 -9.68 45.19
C ALA A 395 -46.51 -10.46 44.44
N SER A 396 -45.86 -11.58 44.85
CA SER A 396 -45.51 -12.25 46.14
C SER A 396 -44.65 -13.54 45.89
N SER A 397 -43.96 -14.07 46.93
CA SER A 397 -43.35 -15.44 47.08
C SER A 397 -42.19 -15.90 46.13
N SER A 398 -41.22 -16.76 46.51
CA SER A 398 -40.77 -17.28 47.83
C SER A 398 -39.40 -18.03 47.82
N SER A 399 -38.62 -17.87 48.91
CA SER A 399 -37.70 -18.84 49.59
C SER A 399 -36.45 -19.52 48.95
N ARG A 400 -35.29 -19.31 49.61
CA ARG A 400 -34.17 -20.23 49.96
C ARG A 400 -33.31 -20.94 48.88
N SER A 401 -32.00 -20.59 48.85
CA SER A 401 -30.88 -21.50 49.24
C SER A 401 -29.58 -20.70 49.50
N VAL A 402 -28.46 -21.33 49.91
CA VAL A 402 -27.25 -20.67 50.47
C VAL A 402 -25.92 -21.23 49.95
N ARG A 403 -24.99 -20.33 49.53
CA ARG A 403 -23.51 -20.29 49.71
C ARG A 403 -22.91 -19.24 48.74
N THR A 404 -22.40 -18.08 49.18
CA THR A 404 -21.05 -17.77 49.73
C THR A 404 -19.91 -18.08 48.74
N THR A 405 -18.98 -17.18 48.37
CA THR A 405 -18.47 -15.90 48.98
C THR A 405 -18.02 -14.81 47.98
N GLN A 406 -17.93 -13.56 48.47
CA GLN A 406 -16.97 -12.45 48.19
C GLN A 406 -16.07 -12.46 46.92
N GLY A 407 -15.77 -11.34 46.22
CA GLY A 407 -16.38 -9.98 46.21
C GLY A 407 -15.41 -8.78 46.23
N LYS A 408 -15.61 -7.81 45.30
CA LYS A 408 -14.98 -6.44 45.20
C LYS A 408 -13.50 -6.44 44.74
N ARG A 409 -12.96 -5.44 44.01
CA ARG A 409 -13.44 -4.11 43.53
C ARG A 409 -12.51 -3.57 42.40
N LYS A 410 -13.02 -2.80 41.43
CA LYS A 410 -12.28 -1.70 40.76
C LYS A 410 -13.24 -0.51 40.50
N ARG A 411 -12.74 0.64 40.04
CA ARG A 411 -13.40 1.97 40.11
C ARG A 411 -12.85 2.88 38.99
N VAL A 412 -13.70 3.80 38.49
CA VAL A 412 -13.37 5.02 37.69
C VAL A 412 -12.86 4.75 36.25
N ASP A 413 -13.10 5.59 35.24
CA ASP A 413 -14.18 6.58 34.92
C ASP A 413 -13.94 7.12 33.48
N VAL A 414 -14.82 8.00 32.98
CA VAL A 414 -14.65 8.87 31.77
C VAL A 414 -14.54 8.17 30.40
N GLU A 415 -15.68 8.13 29.70
CA GLU A 415 -16.02 8.95 28.52
C GLU A 415 -15.01 9.24 27.35
N GLU A 416 -15.63 9.58 26.21
CA GLU A 416 -15.14 10.22 24.97
C GLU A 416 -14.43 9.43 23.83
N GLN A 417 -15.15 9.46 22.70
CA GLN A 417 -14.74 9.68 21.31
C GLN A 417 -14.34 8.54 20.36
N GLU A 418 -14.83 8.73 19.13
CA GLU A 418 -14.69 7.89 17.96
C GLU A 418 -13.45 8.30 17.14
N ALA A 419 -12.76 7.32 16.56
CA ALA A 419 -11.75 7.56 15.52
C ALA A 419 -11.65 6.32 14.60
N SER A 420 -12.73 6.00 13.89
CA SER A 420 -12.71 4.92 12.89
C SER A 420 -12.03 5.39 11.60
N SER A 421 -10.72 5.18 11.48
CA SER A 421 -10.01 5.39 10.22
C SER A 421 -10.44 4.33 9.20
N SER A 422 -11.38 4.69 8.32
CA SER A 422 -11.95 3.80 7.31
C SER A 422 -10.98 3.54 6.16
N VAL A 423 -10.02 2.63 6.36
CA VAL A 423 -9.33 1.95 5.26
C VAL A 423 -10.33 0.99 4.61
N SER A 424 -10.56 1.16 3.31
CA SER A 424 -11.42 0.27 2.52
C SER A 424 -10.55 -0.65 1.67
N ILE A 425 -10.53 -1.94 2.01
CA ILE A 425 -9.86 -2.98 1.24
C ILE A 425 -10.82 -3.48 0.16
N ALA A 426 -10.50 -3.23 -1.11
CA ALA A 426 -11.29 -3.68 -2.23
C ALA A 426 -10.65 -4.95 -2.83
N HIS A 427 -11.36 -6.07 -2.75
CA HIS A 427 -11.00 -7.29 -3.47
C HIS A 427 -11.85 -7.39 -4.75
N SER A 428 -11.21 -7.46 -5.91
CA SER A 428 -11.86 -7.83 -7.17
C SER A 428 -11.29 -9.15 -7.69
N ALA A 429 -12.16 -10.03 -8.17
CA ALA A 429 -11.77 -11.34 -8.70
C ALA A 429 -12.56 -11.65 -9.97
N SER A 430 -11.89 -12.21 -10.96
CA SER A 430 -12.47 -12.70 -12.21
C SER A 430 -11.86 -14.04 -12.60
N ALA A 431 -12.65 -14.85 -13.32
CA ALA A 431 -12.21 -16.09 -13.91
C ALA A 431 -12.84 -16.25 -15.30
N THR A 432 -12.01 -16.60 -16.28
CA THR A 432 -12.40 -16.83 -17.68
C THR A 432 -12.76 -18.31 -17.92
N GLY A 433 -12.45 -19.19 -16.96
CA GLY A 433 -12.70 -20.64 -17.03
C GLY A 433 -12.97 -21.26 -15.66
N SER A 434 -12.81 -22.58 -15.57
CA SER A 434 -13.20 -23.39 -14.40
C SER A 434 -12.40 -23.14 -13.12
N ILE A 435 -11.21 -22.53 -13.19
CA ILE A 435 -10.37 -22.24 -12.03
C ILE A 435 -10.49 -20.77 -11.62
N CYS A 436 -10.68 -20.51 -10.33
CA CYS A 436 -10.59 -19.17 -9.75
C CYS A 436 -9.51 -19.08 -8.65
N ILE A 437 -9.03 -17.87 -8.39
CA ILE A 437 -8.14 -17.57 -7.24
C ILE A 437 -9.05 -17.27 -6.03
N ASP A 438 -9.02 -18.16 -5.05
CA ASP A 438 -10.06 -18.30 -4.02
C ASP A 438 -9.69 -17.56 -2.72
N GLU A 439 -8.43 -17.63 -2.30
CA GLU A 439 -7.87 -16.90 -1.15
C GLU A 439 -6.43 -16.44 -1.43
N ILE A 440 -6.03 -15.29 -0.89
CA ILE A 440 -4.67 -14.74 -0.95
C ILE A 440 -4.30 -14.27 0.46
N ASP A 441 -3.16 -14.71 0.98
CA ASP A 441 -2.66 -14.27 2.29
C ASP A 441 -1.99 -12.89 2.20
N MET A 442 -2.39 -11.97 3.07
CA MET A 442 -1.90 -10.57 3.09
C MET A 442 -0.43 -10.47 3.53
N ASP A 443 0.04 -11.40 4.36
CA ASP A 443 1.45 -11.50 4.78
C ASP A 443 2.32 -12.21 3.72
N GLY A 444 1.72 -12.75 2.65
CA GLY A 444 2.44 -13.44 1.57
C GLY A 444 2.84 -14.89 1.87
N LYS A 445 2.13 -15.60 2.76
CA LYS A 445 2.46 -17.00 3.10
C LYS A 445 1.90 -18.02 2.10
N PHE A 446 0.74 -17.74 1.50
CA PHE A 446 0.09 -18.64 0.55
C PHE A 446 -0.86 -17.96 -0.45
N ILE A 447 -1.20 -18.72 -1.50
CA ILE A 447 -2.29 -18.43 -2.44
C ILE A 447 -3.09 -19.72 -2.62
N CYS A 448 -4.43 -19.64 -2.63
CA CYS A 448 -5.33 -20.77 -2.88
C CYS A 448 -6.02 -20.65 -4.25
N LEU A 449 -6.03 -21.75 -5.01
CA LEU A 449 -6.83 -21.91 -6.23
C LEU A 449 -7.94 -22.92 -5.99
N HIS A 450 -9.07 -22.74 -6.68
CA HIS A 450 -10.24 -23.61 -6.60
C HIS A 450 -10.72 -23.94 -8.01
N ASN A 451 -10.82 -25.24 -8.34
CA ASN A 451 -11.51 -25.69 -9.56
C ASN A 451 -13.01 -25.79 -9.26
N THR A 452 -13.76 -24.84 -9.79
CA THR A 452 -15.22 -24.73 -9.69
C THR A 452 -15.97 -25.49 -10.79
N GLY A 453 -15.24 -26.08 -11.74
CA GLY A 453 -15.82 -26.91 -12.82
C GLY A 453 -16.10 -28.34 -12.40
N GLU A 454 -16.88 -29.04 -13.24
CA GLU A 454 -17.27 -30.45 -13.05
C GLU A 454 -16.21 -31.46 -13.55
N GLU A 455 -15.13 -30.99 -14.20
CA GLU A 455 -14.05 -31.82 -14.77
C GLU A 455 -12.70 -31.62 -14.08
N ASP A 456 -11.86 -32.67 -14.07
CA ASP A 456 -10.49 -32.66 -13.51
C ASP A 456 -9.52 -31.88 -14.43
N GLN A 457 -9.06 -30.70 -14.00
CA GLN A 457 -8.18 -29.85 -14.81
C GLN A 457 -6.69 -30.24 -14.64
N ALA A 458 -6.04 -30.63 -15.73
CA ALA A 458 -4.59 -30.82 -15.76
C ALA A 458 -3.87 -29.46 -15.71
N MET A 459 -2.96 -29.27 -14.75
CA MET A 459 -2.27 -27.98 -14.52
C MET A 459 -0.92 -27.87 -15.25
N VAL A 460 -0.61 -28.80 -16.16
CA VAL A 460 0.66 -28.80 -16.90
C VAL A 460 0.79 -27.53 -17.74
N GLY A 461 1.85 -26.76 -17.49
CA GLY A 461 2.13 -25.50 -18.20
C GLY A 461 1.34 -24.27 -17.72
N TYR A 462 0.51 -24.40 -16.67
CA TYR A 462 -0.09 -23.23 -16.03
C TYR A 462 0.93 -22.51 -15.14
N GLU A 463 0.87 -21.18 -15.13
CA GLU A 463 1.76 -20.33 -14.34
C GLU A 463 0.95 -19.35 -13.48
N MET A 464 1.29 -19.25 -12.20
CA MET A 464 0.65 -18.34 -11.24
C MET A 464 1.62 -17.22 -10.91
N ILE A 465 1.28 -16.01 -11.35
CA ILE A 465 2.10 -14.79 -11.29
C ILE A 465 1.49 -13.87 -10.23
N LYS A 466 2.28 -13.45 -9.25
CA LYS A 466 1.91 -12.41 -8.28
C LYS A 466 2.75 -11.16 -8.50
N THR A 467 2.09 -10.01 -8.56
CA THR A 467 2.70 -8.69 -8.74
C THR A 467 2.43 -7.83 -7.51
N ILE A 468 3.46 -7.13 -7.02
CA ILE A 468 3.38 -6.16 -5.93
C ILE A 468 4.16 -4.92 -6.38
N GLY A 469 3.46 -3.88 -6.85
CA GLY A 469 4.10 -2.75 -7.53
C GLY A 469 5.02 -3.25 -8.65
N ASN A 470 6.33 -2.98 -8.54
CA ASN A 470 7.33 -3.36 -9.55
C ASN A 470 7.93 -4.77 -9.37
N ALA A 471 7.56 -5.51 -8.32
CA ALA A 471 8.08 -6.85 -8.05
C ALA A 471 7.12 -7.95 -8.56
N THR A 472 7.64 -8.95 -9.26
CA THR A 472 6.86 -10.10 -9.77
C THR A 472 7.44 -11.44 -9.30
N ALA A 473 6.55 -12.40 -9.03
CA ALA A 473 6.89 -13.71 -8.51
C ALA A 473 6.04 -14.79 -9.19
N THR A 474 6.67 -15.74 -9.90
CA THR A 474 5.98 -16.75 -10.74
C THR A 474 6.20 -18.18 -10.26
N TYR A 475 5.12 -18.86 -9.90
CA TYR A 475 5.07 -20.29 -9.61
C TYR A 475 4.60 -21.08 -10.84
N LYS A 476 5.20 -22.25 -11.10
CA LYS A 476 4.84 -23.14 -12.22
C LYS A 476 4.44 -24.51 -11.69
N PHE A 477 3.29 -25.02 -12.12
CA PHE A 477 2.78 -26.31 -11.67
C PHE A 477 3.59 -27.48 -12.27
N THR A 478 3.76 -28.57 -11.50
CA THR A 478 4.51 -29.74 -11.99
C THR A 478 3.72 -30.46 -13.10
N PRO A 479 4.35 -31.03 -14.15
CA PRO A 479 3.64 -31.66 -15.27
C PRO A 479 2.77 -32.89 -14.95
N LYS A 480 2.76 -33.36 -13.70
CA LYS A 480 1.92 -34.47 -13.22
C LYS A 480 0.79 -34.00 -12.29
N TYR A 481 0.66 -32.69 -12.05
CA TYR A 481 -0.37 -32.16 -11.15
C TYR A 481 -1.70 -31.95 -11.89
N VAL A 482 -2.77 -32.47 -11.28
CA VAL A 482 -4.16 -32.36 -11.77
C VAL A 482 -4.99 -31.85 -10.59
N LEU A 483 -5.75 -30.78 -10.81
CA LEU A 483 -6.65 -30.18 -9.83
C LEU A 483 -8.07 -30.69 -10.09
N LYS A 484 -8.58 -31.54 -9.21
CA LYS A 484 -9.85 -32.23 -9.43
C LYS A 484 -11.06 -31.29 -9.42
N ALA A 485 -12.16 -31.74 -10.02
CA ALA A 485 -13.46 -31.06 -9.92
C ALA A 485 -13.83 -30.77 -8.45
N GLY A 486 -14.21 -29.53 -8.14
CA GLY A 486 -14.51 -29.06 -6.78
C GLY A 486 -13.32 -29.04 -5.81
N GLN A 487 -12.08 -29.25 -6.25
CA GLN A 487 -10.92 -29.30 -5.38
C GLN A 487 -10.28 -27.91 -5.21
N LYS A 488 -9.86 -27.61 -3.98
CA LYS A 488 -8.93 -26.51 -3.67
C LYS A 488 -7.48 -26.99 -3.62
N VAL A 489 -6.55 -26.11 -3.93
CA VAL A 489 -5.10 -26.30 -3.75
C VAL A 489 -4.45 -25.03 -3.22
N THR A 490 -3.65 -25.17 -2.17
CA THR A 490 -2.92 -24.06 -1.56
C THR A 490 -1.43 -24.19 -1.89
N VAL A 491 -0.85 -23.12 -2.44
CA VAL A 491 0.59 -23.03 -2.74
C VAL A 491 1.25 -22.19 -1.66
N TRP A 492 1.82 -22.89 -0.67
CA TRP A 492 2.56 -22.33 0.45
C TRP A 492 3.97 -21.89 0.01
N ALA A 493 4.43 -20.75 0.50
CA ALA A 493 5.82 -20.36 0.40
C ALA A 493 6.69 -21.13 1.42
N SER A 494 8.01 -21.13 1.29
CA SER A 494 8.87 -22.02 2.12
C SER A 494 9.04 -21.57 3.57
N ASP A 495 8.83 -20.29 3.89
CA ASP A 495 8.89 -19.77 5.27
C ASP A 495 7.59 -19.97 6.08
N ALA A 496 6.48 -20.35 5.43
CA ALA A 496 5.16 -20.49 6.05
C ALA A 496 5.05 -21.65 7.07
N GLY A 497 6.09 -22.47 7.24
CA GLY A 497 6.16 -23.52 8.26
C GLY A 497 5.28 -24.76 8.03
N VAL A 498 4.54 -24.81 6.92
CA VAL A 498 3.63 -25.93 6.58
C VAL A 498 4.38 -27.06 5.89
N SER A 499 4.11 -28.31 6.28
CA SER A 499 4.62 -29.50 5.58
C SER A 499 3.74 -29.84 4.37
N SER A 500 4.33 -29.95 3.18
CA SER A 500 3.61 -30.21 1.93
C SER A 500 2.87 -31.56 1.94
N LYS A 501 1.61 -31.55 1.54
CA LYS A 501 0.70 -32.70 1.41
C LYS A 501 0.00 -32.65 0.05
N PRO A 502 0.66 -33.04 -1.05
CA PRO A 502 -0.02 -33.16 -2.33
C PRO A 502 -1.19 -34.16 -2.24
N PRO A 503 -2.36 -33.89 -2.85
CA PRO A 503 -2.60 -32.82 -3.81
C PRO A 503 -3.06 -31.47 -3.21
N THR A 504 -3.42 -31.37 -1.93
CA THR A 504 -4.00 -30.13 -1.37
C THR A 504 -2.97 -29.04 -1.07
N ASP A 505 -1.80 -29.42 -0.56
CA ASP A 505 -0.80 -28.49 -0.03
C ASP A 505 0.52 -28.61 -0.78
N LEU A 506 0.72 -27.73 -1.76
CA LEU A 506 1.97 -27.60 -2.50
C LEU A 506 2.90 -26.60 -1.81
N LEU A 507 4.22 -26.81 -1.85
CA LEU A 507 5.19 -25.92 -1.21
C LEU A 507 6.26 -25.43 -2.20
N TRP A 508 6.45 -24.12 -2.27
CA TRP A 508 7.39 -23.45 -3.16
C TRP A 508 8.79 -23.38 -2.54
N LYS A 509 9.52 -24.50 -2.63
CA LYS A 509 10.83 -24.72 -1.98
C LYS A 509 11.93 -23.70 -2.28
N ASN A 510 11.76 -22.86 -3.31
CA ASN A 510 12.80 -21.97 -3.83
C ASN A 510 12.50 -20.48 -3.58
N GLN A 511 11.43 -20.13 -2.85
CA GLN A 511 11.13 -18.77 -2.41
C GLN A 511 10.73 -18.78 -0.94
N SER A 512 11.21 -17.80 -0.16
CA SER A 512 10.82 -17.64 1.25
C SER A 512 9.32 -17.35 1.36
N SER A 513 8.88 -16.22 0.82
CA SER A 513 7.49 -15.75 0.80
C SER A 513 6.99 -15.38 -0.61
N TRP A 514 5.68 -15.19 -0.74
CA TRP A 514 5.02 -14.54 -1.88
C TRP A 514 5.10 -12.99 -1.83
N GLY A 515 5.73 -12.41 -0.79
CA GLY A 515 5.82 -10.97 -0.54
C GLY A 515 4.53 -10.33 -0.01
N SER A 516 4.68 -9.40 0.93
CA SER A 516 3.61 -8.57 1.53
C SER A 516 3.58 -7.16 0.89
N GLY A 517 2.40 -6.58 0.67
CA GLY A 517 2.28 -5.22 0.11
C GLY A 517 0.86 -4.66 0.04
N LEU A 518 0.76 -3.36 -0.29
CA LEU A 518 -0.48 -2.57 -0.29
C LEU A 518 -1.17 -2.44 -1.66
N ASP A 519 -0.63 -3.09 -2.69
CA ASP A 519 -1.36 -3.42 -3.91
C ASP A 519 -0.88 -4.78 -4.39
N VAL A 520 -1.81 -5.71 -4.61
CA VAL A 520 -1.52 -7.12 -4.87
C VAL A 520 -2.40 -7.61 -5.99
N HIS A 521 -1.79 -7.89 -7.15
CA HIS A 521 -2.42 -8.61 -8.24
C HIS A 521 -1.90 -10.04 -8.28
N VAL A 522 -2.79 -11.01 -8.45
CA VAL A 522 -2.46 -12.41 -8.77
C VAL A 522 -3.17 -12.76 -10.07
N VAL A 523 -2.44 -13.34 -11.01
CA VAL A 523 -2.92 -13.82 -12.31
C VAL A 523 -2.52 -15.28 -12.46
N LEU A 524 -3.44 -16.11 -12.93
CA LEU A 524 -3.18 -17.46 -13.41
C LEU A 524 -3.25 -17.43 -14.94
N THR A 525 -2.16 -17.80 -15.60
CA THR A 525 -2.11 -17.97 -17.06
C THR A 525 -2.12 -19.44 -17.46
N ASN A 526 -2.71 -19.73 -18.61
CA ASN A 526 -2.70 -21.06 -19.23
C ASN A 526 -1.41 -21.29 -20.07
N PRO A 527 -1.17 -22.51 -20.59
CA PRO A 527 -0.01 -22.82 -21.44
C PRO A 527 0.11 -22.01 -22.74
N GLN A 528 -0.96 -21.30 -23.13
CA GLN A 528 -1.04 -20.43 -24.30
C GLN A 528 -0.68 -18.97 -23.96
N GLY A 529 -0.58 -18.62 -22.67
CA GLY A 529 -0.28 -17.27 -22.17
C GLY A 529 -1.51 -16.42 -21.84
N GLU A 530 -2.72 -16.96 -21.92
CA GLU A 530 -3.98 -16.23 -21.71
C GLU A 530 -4.32 -16.15 -20.21
N GLU A 531 -4.84 -15.00 -19.73
CA GLU A 531 -5.30 -14.84 -18.35
C GLU A 531 -6.61 -15.63 -18.11
N VAL A 532 -6.52 -16.74 -17.37
CA VAL A 532 -7.69 -17.58 -17.04
C VAL A 532 -8.30 -17.28 -15.68
N ALA A 533 -7.55 -16.69 -14.76
CA ALA A 533 -8.08 -16.14 -13.51
C ALA A 533 -7.23 -14.95 -13.04
N LYS A 534 -7.87 -13.96 -12.43
CA LYS A 534 -7.24 -12.74 -11.92
C LYS A 534 -7.88 -12.33 -10.60
N ARG A 535 -7.06 -11.89 -9.65
CA ARG A 535 -7.55 -11.34 -8.39
C ARG A 535 -6.65 -10.20 -7.91
N THR A 536 -7.27 -9.05 -7.63
CA THR A 536 -6.64 -7.82 -7.19
C THR A 536 -7.10 -7.48 -5.78
N THR A 537 -6.19 -6.94 -4.96
CA THR A 537 -6.49 -6.39 -3.63
C THR A 537 -5.86 -5.01 -3.52
N THR A 538 -6.68 -3.96 -3.63
CA THR A 538 -6.28 -2.56 -3.47
C THR A 538 -6.72 -2.01 -2.12
N TYR A 539 -5.90 -1.11 -1.56
CA TYR A 539 -6.15 -0.48 -0.26
C TYR A 539 -6.44 1.01 -0.46
N ASN A 540 -7.72 1.38 -0.60
CA ASN A 540 -8.09 2.77 -0.78
C ASN A 540 -8.07 3.50 0.57
N THR A 541 -7.25 4.55 0.65
CA THR A 541 -7.25 5.55 1.73
C THR A 541 -7.87 6.83 1.17
N ALA A 542 -8.89 7.37 1.84
CA ALA A 542 -9.59 8.55 1.34
C ALA A 542 -8.74 9.82 1.47
N LEU A 543 -8.35 10.37 0.32
CA LEU A 543 -8.00 11.78 0.14
C LEU A 543 -8.90 12.33 -0.95
N GLU A 544 -9.48 13.50 -0.72
CA GLU A 544 -10.31 14.21 -1.68
C GLU A 544 -9.41 15.02 -2.62
N GLU A 545 -9.25 14.58 -3.86
CA GLU A 545 -8.93 15.47 -4.99
C GLU A 545 -9.92 15.19 -6.14
N GLN A 546 -10.17 16.23 -6.93
CA GLN A 546 -11.31 16.35 -7.83
C GLN A 546 -10.96 16.05 -9.30
N ASP A 547 -11.95 15.49 -10.01
CA ASP A 547 -12.17 15.56 -11.46
C ASP A 547 -11.04 14.95 -12.35
N GLU A 548 -11.22 14.62 -13.64
CA GLU A 548 -12.33 14.84 -14.58
C GLU A 548 -12.76 13.52 -15.26
N GLU A 549 -14.01 13.44 -15.72
CA GLU A 549 -14.41 12.51 -16.78
C GLU A 549 -14.11 13.13 -18.16
N ASP A 550 -13.47 12.42 -19.09
CA ASP A 550 -13.67 12.65 -20.52
C ASP A 550 -13.59 11.35 -21.33
N ASN A 551 -14.28 11.30 -22.46
CA ASN A 551 -14.49 10.11 -23.28
C ASN A 551 -13.66 10.16 -24.58
N GLY A 552 -12.66 9.27 -24.70
CA GLY A 552 -11.88 9.08 -25.93
C GLY A 552 -12.09 7.68 -26.53
N VAL A 553 -13.07 7.52 -27.42
CA VAL A 553 -13.34 6.25 -28.12
C VAL A 553 -12.95 6.34 -29.59
N GLU A 554 -11.88 5.63 -29.96
CA GLU A 554 -11.70 4.92 -31.25
C GLU A 554 -10.44 4.02 -31.13
N ALA A 555 -10.57 2.70 -31.28
CA ALA A 555 -10.42 1.96 -32.55
C ALA A 555 -8.93 1.90 -33.00
N SER A 556 -8.23 0.79 -32.73
CA SER A 556 -7.99 -0.33 -33.67
C SER A 556 -7.05 0.02 -34.84
N GLU A 557 -6.09 -0.81 -35.27
CA GLU A 557 -5.96 -2.27 -35.18
C GLU A 557 -4.50 -2.69 -34.90
N GLU A 558 -4.28 -3.87 -34.31
CA GLU A 558 -3.02 -4.60 -34.50
C GLU A 558 -3.28 -6.08 -34.78
N ALA A 559 -2.33 -6.72 -35.49
CA ALA A 559 -2.27 -8.13 -35.86
C ALA A 559 -3.35 -8.68 -36.82
N LEU A 560 -2.98 -8.88 -38.10
CA LEU A 560 -3.52 -10.01 -38.87
C LEU A 560 -2.54 -10.61 -39.90
N PHE A 561 -1.86 -11.70 -39.48
CA PHE A 561 -1.38 -12.81 -40.31
C PHE A 561 -0.15 -12.53 -41.23
N HIS A 562 0.58 -13.55 -41.73
CA HIS A 562 0.18 -14.94 -41.96
C HIS A 562 1.19 -16.04 -41.54
N LEU A 563 0.60 -17.14 -41.09
CA LEU A 563 1.21 -18.45 -40.81
C LEU A 563 1.70 -19.14 -42.10
N GLN A 564 2.74 -19.99 -42.03
CA GLN A 564 2.84 -21.15 -42.94
C GLN A 564 3.54 -22.34 -42.25
N VAL A 565 3.04 -23.56 -42.47
CA VAL A 565 3.49 -24.80 -41.80
C VAL A 565 3.99 -25.83 -42.82
N ARG A 566 5.07 -26.56 -42.46
CA ARG A 566 5.61 -27.84 -42.96
C ARG A 566 5.08 -28.42 -44.30
N LEU A 567 5.98 -28.87 -45.18
CA LEU A 567 6.27 -30.32 -45.38
C LEU A 567 7.33 -30.60 -46.46
N THR A 568 8.01 -31.77 -46.34
CA THR A 568 8.85 -32.47 -47.36
C THR A 568 10.09 -31.74 -47.91
N ALA A 569 11.12 -32.40 -48.46
CA ALA A 569 11.73 -33.73 -48.23
C ALA A 569 13.08 -33.78 -49.00
N THR A 570 13.93 -34.80 -48.76
CA THR A 570 15.02 -35.27 -49.66
C THR A 570 16.04 -34.23 -50.18
N LEU A 571 17.35 -34.33 -49.92
CA LEU A 571 18.22 -35.50 -50.21
C LEU A 571 19.63 -35.31 -49.57
N SER A 572 20.40 -36.41 -49.47
CA SER A 572 21.88 -36.55 -49.50
C SER A 572 22.78 -35.37 -49.02
N ALA A 573 23.76 -35.57 -48.13
CA ALA A 573 24.78 -36.60 -48.30
C ALA A 573 25.57 -37.00 -47.03
N GLN A 574 25.81 -38.31 -46.91
CA GLN A 574 27.14 -38.90 -46.71
C GLN A 574 27.96 -38.56 -45.44
N LYS A 575 27.76 -39.38 -44.39
CA LYS A 575 28.86 -39.79 -43.49
C LYS A 575 29.14 -41.29 -43.65
N SER A 576 29.88 -41.63 -44.70
CA SER A 576 30.50 -42.94 -44.86
C SER A 576 31.63 -43.11 -43.84
N ILE A 577 31.44 -43.96 -42.82
CA ILE A 577 32.50 -44.31 -41.87
C ILE A 577 33.48 -45.27 -42.55
N SER A 578 34.57 -44.72 -43.08
CA SER A 578 35.70 -45.50 -43.60
C SER A 578 36.64 -45.91 -42.46
N VAL A 579 36.42 -47.09 -41.87
CA VAL A 579 37.41 -47.70 -40.98
C VAL A 579 38.59 -48.17 -41.83
N VAL A 580 39.75 -47.54 -41.63
CA VAL A 580 41.02 -48.01 -42.21
C VAL A 580 41.55 -49.14 -41.34
N CYS A 581 41.44 -50.38 -41.82
CA CYS A 581 42.17 -51.50 -41.21
C CYS A 581 43.65 -51.41 -41.58
N VAL A 582 44.50 -51.11 -40.59
CA VAL A 582 45.96 -51.23 -40.74
C VAL A 582 46.36 -52.66 -40.40
N CYS A 583 46.81 -53.42 -41.40
CA CYS A 583 47.30 -54.78 -41.21
C CYS A 583 48.72 -54.76 -40.63
N VAL A 584 48.89 -55.19 -39.37
CA VAL A 584 50.21 -55.40 -38.76
C VAL A 584 50.42 -56.89 -38.52
N CYS A 585 51.12 -57.54 -39.45
CA CYS A 585 51.54 -58.94 -39.31
C CYS A 585 52.95 -59.00 -38.71
N VAL A 586 53.07 -59.48 -37.47
CA VAL A 586 54.37 -59.83 -36.87
C VAL A 586 54.48 -61.36 -36.85
N CYS A 587 55.28 -61.91 -37.75
CA CYS A 587 55.57 -63.34 -37.80
C CYS A 587 56.84 -63.65 -37.00
N VAL A 588 56.72 -64.48 -35.97
CA VAL A 588 57.85 -65.16 -35.32
C VAL A 588 57.56 -66.67 -35.33
N TRP A 589 58.59 -67.49 -35.53
CA TRP A 589 58.47 -68.95 -35.55
C TRP A 589 57.82 -69.50 -34.28
N CYS A 590 56.61 -70.06 -34.39
CA CYS A 590 56.31 -71.48 -34.12
C CYS A 590 54.79 -71.78 -33.97
N GLY A 591 54.18 -72.24 -35.06
CA GLY A 591 53.26 -73.39 -35.00
C GLY A 591 51.87 -73.28 -34.38
N VAL A 592 51.40 -72.12 -33.90
CA VAL A 592 50.03 -71.98 -33.35
C VAL A 592 49.29 -70.79 -33.95
N CYS A 593 48.17 -71.05 -34.63
CA CYS A 593 47.28 -70.04 -35.17
C CYS A 593 46.01 -69.95 -34.31
N VAL A 594 45.82 -68.84 -33.58
CA VAL A 594 44.61 -68.59 -32.77
C VAL A 594 43.71 -67.59 -33.47
N CYS A 595 42.65 -68.08 -34.12
CA CYS A 595 41.70 -67.25 -34.87
C CYS A 595 40.47 -66.92 -34.00
N VAL A 596 40.46 -65.75 -33.35
CA VAL A 596 39.28 -65.26 -32.61
C VAL A 596 38.44 -64.36 -33.51
N CYS A 597 37.34 -64.89 -34.05
CA CYS A 597 36.36 -64.11 -34.81
C CYS A 597 35.14 -63.81 -33.94
N VAL A 598 35.00 -62.56 -33.48
CA VAL A 598 33.78 -62.09 -32.79
C VAL A 598 32.87 -61.42 -33.81
N CYS A 599 31.79 -62.11 -34.19
CA CYS A 599 30.68 -61.54 -34.93
C CYS A 599 29.41 -61.51 -34.06
N VAL A 600 28.56 -60.51 -34.31
CA VAL A 600 27.39 -60.20 -33.49
C VAL A 600 26.32 -61.28 -33.64
N TRP A 601 25.72 -61.71 -32.52
CA TRP A 601 24.58 -62.66 -32.39
C TRP A 601 24.85 -64.19 -32.52
N CYS A 602 25.90 -64.72 -31.86
CA CYS A 602 25.81 -65.89 -30.94
C CYS A 602 27.20 -66.28 -30.41
N VAL A 603 27.27 -66.90 -29.22
CA VAL A 603 28.53 -67.38 -28.63
C VAL A 603 28.58 -68.92 -28.70
N CYS A 604 29.43 -69.44 -29.59
CA CYS A 604 29.74 -70.85 -29.70
C CYS A 604 31.27 -71.03 -29.65
N VAL A 605 31.79 -71.70 -28.62
CA VAL A 605 33.23 -71.95 -28.47
C VAL A 605 33.52 -73.41 -28.82
N CYS A 606 34.19 -73.64 -29.95
CA CYS A 606 34.61 -74.97 -30.41
C CYS A 606 36.14 -75.08 -30.29
N VAL A 607 36.61 -75.94 -29.39
CA VAL A 607 38.05 -76.24 -29.24
C VAL A 607 38.34 -77.57 -29.92
N CYS A 608 39.09 -77.53 -31.03
CA CYS A 608 39.57 -78.73 -31.72
C CYS A 608 41.03 -79.00 -31.34
N VAL A 609 41.28 -80.11 -30.63
CA VAL A 609 42.62 -80.58 -30.30
C VAL A 609 43.03 -81.66 -31.30
N CYS A 610 44.06 -81.39 -32.12
CA CYS A 610 44.68 -82.40 -32.96
C CYS A 610 45.89 -83.01 -32.24
N VAL A 611 45.78 -84.28 -31.83
CA VAL A 611 46.89 -85.03 -31.23
C VAL A 611 47.79 -85.57 -32.34
N ALA A 612 49.10 -85.40 -32.20
CA ALA A 612 50.08 -85.98 -33.11
C ALA A 612 50.28 -87.48 -32.83
N LEU A 613 50.25 -88.31 -33.88
CA LEU A 613 50.78 -89.66 -33.88
C LEU A 613 52.04 -89.67 -34.77
N GLY A 614 53.15 -90.16 -34.21
CA GLY A 614 54.44 -90.20 -34.91
C GLY A 614 54.74 -91.57 -35.52
N SER A 615 55.77 -91.61 -36.37
CA SER A 615 56.43 -92.83 -36.83
C SER A 615 57.91 -92.53 -37.10
N GLU A 616 58.79 -93.46 -36.76
CA GLU A 616 60.26 -93.32 -36.85
C GLU A 616 60.78 -93.54 -38.28
N SER A 617 61.91 -92.92 -38.62
CA SER A 617 63.04 -93.63 -39.26
C SER A 617 64.28 -92.73 -39.41
N HIS A 618 65.39 -93.12 -38.75
CA HIS A 618 66.78 -92.75 -39.10
C HIS A 618 67.24 -93.53 -40.37
N PRO A 619 68.39 -93.24 -41.02
CA PRO A 619 69.56 -92.45 -40.56
C PRO A 619 69.50 -90.95 -40.89
#